data_AF-A0A2M9LCT4-F1
#
_entry.id   AF-A0A2M9LCT4-F1
#
_cell.length_a   1.000
_cell.length_b   1.000
_cell.length_c   1.000
_cell.angle_alpha   90.00
_cell.angle_beta   90.00
_cell.angle_gamma   90.00
#
_symmetry.space_group_name_H-M   'P 1'
#
loop_
_entity.id
_entity.type
_entity.pdbx_description
1 polymer ?
#
loop_
_entity_poly.entity_id
_entity_poly.type
_entity_poly.pdbx_seq_one_letter_code
_entity_poly.pdbx_strand_id
1 'polypeptide(L)'
;MLVTTRRHDAPVPGAGRAVVDVGTCTRAESLAHLRERLAAVGKAHLLDDRTEELIEALGRLPPALVHAAAHLINEDTDSTGYLRLFIDRASRMDAPLLPGTDTDDYGRPVTASLLLLLDAARQREPAGLATPAVRLAAHLDPAGHPQQLWATAAVTRYLDAHRTPQSAPVTAGWTSSVASRWKWVQAGWWRR
;
A
#
# COMPACT_ATOMS: atom_id res chain seq x y z
N MET A 1 -21.39 16.93 -14.50
CA MET A 1 -21.09 15.48 -14.40
C MET A 1 -19.59 15.31 -14.52
N LEU A 2 -18.95 14.78 -13.47
CA LEU A 2 -17.53 14.45 -13.47
C LEU A 2 -17.40 12.94 -13.68
N VAL A 3 -16.51 12.52 -14.58
CA VAL A 3 -16.22 11.12 -14.86
C VAL A 3 -14.72 10.92 -14.71
N THR A 4 -14.31 9.90 -13.95
CA THR A 4 -12.92 9.46 -13.89
C THR A 4 -12.77 8.21 -14.76
N THR A 5 -11.73 8.16 -15.60
CA THR A 5 -11.42 6.99 -16.44
C THR A 5 -9.93 6.70 -16.33
N ARG A 6 -9.57 5.41 -16.33
CA ARG A 6 -8.17 4.97 -16.47
C ARG A 6 -7.77 4.70 -17.92
N ARG A 7 -8.74 4.70 -18.85
CA ARG A 7 -8.47 4.54 -20.29
C ARG A 7 -8.12 5.92 -20.85
N HIS A 8 -6.84 6.11 -21.17
CA HIS A 8 -6.34 7.32 -21.83
C HIS A 8 -6.86 7.44 -23.27
N ASP A 9 -7.07 6.31 -23.95
CA ASP A 9 -7.55 6.26 -25.35
C ASP A 9 -9.08 6.18 -25.49
N ALA A 10 -9.83 6.38 -24.40
CA ALA A 10 -11.29 6.38 -24.51
C ALA A 10 -11.73 7.68 -25.22
N PRO A 11 -12.38 7.60 -26.40
CA PRO A 11 -12.89 8.79 -27.05
C PRO A 11 -13.88 9.50 -26.12
N VAL A 12 -13.61 10.76 -25.80
CA VAL A 12 -14.42 11.56 -24.88
C VAL A 12 -15.67 12.03 -25.65
N PRO A 13 -16.88 11.51 -25.34
CA PRO A 13 -18.05 11.87 -26.12
C PRO A 13 -18.55 13.27 -25.72
N GLY A 14 -18.71 14.16 -26.72
CA GLY A 14 -19.43 15.44 -26.61
C GLY A 14 -18.55 16.70 -26.60
N ALA A 15 -18.92 17.67 -27.44
CA ALA A 15 -18.31 19.00 -27.44
C ALA A 15 -18.55 19.71 -26.10
N GLY A 16 -17.48 20.13 -25.41
CA GLY A 16 -17.54 20.89 -24.16
C GLY A 16 -17.04 20.20 -22.89
N ARG A 17 -16.44 19.00 -22.97
CA ARG A 17 -15.79 18.36 -21.82
C ARG A 17 -14.29 18.66 -21.79
N ALA A 18 -13.79 19.10 -20.63
CA ALA A 18 -12.36 19.23 -20.38
C ALA A 18 -11.81 17.91 -19.82
N VAL A 19 -10.73 17.40 -20.41
CA VAL A 19 -9.97 16.26 -19.88
C VAL A 19 -8.87 16.82 -18.99
N VAL A 20 -8.81 16.34 -17.76
CA VAL A 20 -7.72 16.65 -16.83
C VAL A 20 -6.92 15.39 -16.64
N ASP A 21 -5.68 15.38 -17.12
CA ASP A 21 -4.76 14.29 -16.86
C ASP A 21 -4.25 14.39 -15.41
N VAL A 22 -4.34 13.30 -14.67
CA VAL A 22 -3.91 13.24 -13.27
C VAL A 22 -2.50 12.65 -13.26
N GLY A 23 -1.52 13.54 -13.33
CA GLY A 23 -0.10 13.17 -13.34
C GLY A 23 0.47 12.78 -11.97
N THR A 24 1.79 12.63 -11.93
CA THR A 24 2.56 12.38 -10.71
C THR A 24 2.57 13.60 -9.79
N CYS A 25 2.67 13.40 -8.48
CA CYS A 25 2.91 14.51 -7.56
C CYS A 25 4.24 15.19 -7.86
N THR A 26 4.33 16.48 -7.52
CA THR A 26 5.62 17.16 -7.40
C THR A 26 6.40 16.59 -6.20
N ARG A 27 7.71 16.86 -6.15
CA ARG A 27 8.55 16.49 -4.99
C ARG A 27 8.02 17.11 -3.69
N ALA A 28 7.62 18.38 -3.74
CA ALA A 28 7.08 19.10 -2.59
C ALA A 28 5.77 18.49 -2.09
N GLU A 29 4.83 18.17 -3.00
CA GLU A 29 3.57 17.50 -2.65
C GLU A 29 3.81 16.10 -2.07
N SER A 30 4.74 15.35 -2.65
CA SER A 30 5.09 14.01 -2.17
C SER A 30 5.66 14.04 -0.75
N LEU A 31 6.57 14.99 -0.49
CA LEU A 31 7.17 15.18 0.83
C LEU A 31 6.15 15.69 1.85
N ALA A 32 5.29 16.62 1.46
CA ALA A 32 4.19 17.11 2.31
C ALA A 32 3.24 15.96 2.67
N HIS A 33 2.85 15.14 1.69
CA HIS A 33 2.00 13.98 1.89
C HIS A 33 2.58 13.01 2.94
N LEU A 34 3.85 12.63 2.80
CA LEU A 34 4.51 11.75 3.77
C LEU A 34 4.58 12.41 5.16
N ARG A 35 5.03 13.67 5.23
CA ARG A 35 5.15 14.41 6.50
C ARG A 35 3.82 14.49 7.23
N GLU A 36 2.76 14.92 6.56
CA GLU A 36 1.43 15.06 7.16
C GLU A 36 0.89 13.73 7.66
N ARG A 37 0.99 12.68 6.83
CA ARG A 37 0.45 11.35 7.14
C ARG A 37 1.19 10.68 8.31
N LEU A 38 2.52 10.82 8.39
CA LEU A 38 3.31 10.30 9.49
C LEU A 38 3.19 11.17 10.76
N ALA A 39 3.12 12.49 10.64
CA ALA A 39 2.91 13.40 11.76
C ALA A 39 1.54 13.18 12.44
N ALA A 40 0.49 12.92 11.66
CA ALA A 40 -0.85 12.63 12.16
C ALA A 40 -0.90 11.43 13.14
N VAL A 41 0.09 10.53 13.09
CA VAL A 41 0.21 9.37 13.98
C VAL A 41 1.45 9.44 14.88
N GLY A 42 2.10 10.60 15.00
CA GLY A 42 3.27 10.80 15.87
C GLY A 42 4.56 10.14 15.38
N LYS A 43 4.64 9.77 14.09
CA LYS A 43 5.75 9.03 13.50
C LYS A 43 6.57 9.84 12.49
N ALA A 44 6.52 11.16 12.56
CA ALA A 44 7.29 12.04 11.67
C ALA A 44 8.82 11.77 11.73
N HIS A 45 9.31 11.22 12.84
CA HIS A 45 10.72 10.85 13.04
C HIS A 45 11.20 9.69 12.15
N LEU A 46 10.30 8.96 11.49
CA LEU A 46 10.68 7.93 10.51
C LEU A 46 11.09 8.51 9.14
N LEU A 47 10.91 9.83 8.94
CA LEU A 47 11.45 10.54 7.79
C LEU A 47 12.87 10.99 8.10
N ASP A 48 13.83 10.53 7.31
CA ASP A 48 15.26 10.78 7.47
C ASP A 48 15.86 11.43 6.20
N ASP A 49 17.19 11.55 6.15
CA ASP A 49 17.92 12.20 5.06
C ASP A 49 17.69 11.55 3.68
N ARG A 50 17.25 10.27 3.63
CA ARG A 50 16.99 9.54 2.39
C ARG A 50 15.53 9.67 1.92
N THR A 51 14.71 10.47 2.60
CA THR A 51 13.29 10.65 2.24
C THR A 51 13.11 11.16 0.81
N GLU A 52 13.95 12.10 0.35
CA GLU A 52 13.84 12.61 -1.03
C GLU A 52 14.18 11.53 -2.06
N GLU A 53 15.21 10.73 -1.80
CA GLU A 53 15.57 9.61 -2.67
C GLU A 53 14.47 8.54 -2.71
N LEU A 54 13.81 8.29 -1.57
CA LEU A 54 12.65 7.41 -1.51
C LEU A 54 11.50 7.92 -2.38
N ILE A 55 11.20 9.22 -2.31
CA ILE A 55 10.14 9.83 -3.13
C ILE A 55 10.42 9.66 -4.63
N GLU A 56 11.66 9.87 -5.06
CA GLU A 56 12.05 9.68 -6.47
C GLU A 56 12.00 8.19 -6.87
N ALA A 57 12.46 7.28 -6.01
CA ALA A 57 12.37 5.84 -6.27
C ALA A 57 10.92 5.35 -6.41
N LEU A 58 9.99 5.97 -5.67
CA LEU A 58 8.54 5.70 -5.77
C LEU A 58 7.89 6.35 -7.00
N GLY A 59 8.65 7.06 -7.85
CA GLY A 59 8.17 7.75 -9.04
C GLY A 59 7.25 8.94 -8.75
N ARG A 60 7.21 9.42 -7.50
CA ARG A 60 6.26 10.46 -7.02
C ARG A 60 4.80 10.09 -7.30
N LEU A 61 4.49 8.80 -7.30
CA LEU A 61 3.16 8.27 -7.59
C LEU A 61 2.32 8.26 -6.31
N PRO A 62 1.13 8.91 -6.28
CA PRO A 62 0.30 8.94 -5.07
C PRO A 62 0.01 7.54 -4.48
N PRO A 63 -0.32 6.49 -5.27
CA PRO A 63 -0.52 5.16 -4.72
C PRO A 63 0.73 4.56 -4.06
N ALA A 64 1.90 4.70 -4.71
CA ALA A 64 3.15 4.18 -4.19
C ALA A 64 3.57 4.89 -2.88
N LEU A 65 3.36 6.21 -2.80
CA LEU A 65 3.57 7.00 -1.59
C LEU A 65 2.67 6.55 -0.44
N VAL A 66 1.38 6.28 -0.71
CA VAL A 66 0.44 5.77 0.29
C VAL A 66 0.85 4.40 0.81
N HIS A 67 1.30 3.50 -0.07
CA HIS A 67 1.80 2.18 0.31
C HIS A 67 3.07 2.27 1.17
N ALA A 68 4.03 3.12 0.78
CA ALA A 68 5.24 3.39 1.53
C ALA A 68 4.93 3.96 2.93
N ALA A 69 4.12 5.01 3.01
CA ALA A 69 3.70 5.61 4.28
C ALA A 69 3.02 4.58 5.20
N ALA A 70 2.13 3.75 4.63
CA ALA A 70 1.50 2.68 5.38
C ALA A 70 2.55 1.71 5.95
N HIS A 71 3.54 1.29 5.15
CA HIS A 71 4.61 0.40 5.59
C HIS A 71 5.49 1.03 6.68
N LEU A 72 5.99 2.26 6.48
CA LEU A 72 6.79 3.00 7.47
C LEU A 72 6.08 3.06 8.83
N ILE A 73 4.80 3.48 8.82
CA ILE A 73 3.98 3.58 10.04
C ILE A 73 3.78 2.22 10.70
N ASN A 74 3.50 1.19 9.89
CA ASN A 74 3.11 -0.12 10.36
C ASN A 74 4.29 -0.91 10.93
N GLU A 75 5.40 -0.89 10.21
CA GLU A 75 6.60 -1.67 10.53
C GLU A 75 7.61 -0.87 11.36
N ASP A 76 7.32 0.41 11.63
CA ASP A 76 8.20 1.30 12.41
C ASP A 76 9.61 1.38 11.80
N THR A 77 9.64 1.45 10.46
CA THR A 77 10.86 1.52 9.65
C THR A 77 11.03 2.94 9.15
N ASP A 78 12.27 3.42 9.11
CA ASP A 78 12.62 4.73 8.58
C ASP A 78 12.70 4.73 7.03
N SER A 79 12.87 5.92 6.46
CA SER A 79 12.89 6.10 5.00
C SER A 79 14.07 5.38 4.35
N THR A 80 15.23 5.37 5.01
CA THR A 80 16.42 4.62 4.56
C THR A 80 16.16 3.11 4.51
N GLY A 81 15.59 2.55 5.58
CA GLY A 81 15.28 1.13 5.69
C GLY A 81 14.27 0.69 4.63
N TYR A 82 13.20 1.47 4.44
CA TYR A 82 12.21 1.15 3.42
C TYR A 82 12.76 1.32 1.99
N LEU A 83 13.57 2.36 1.72
CA LEU A 83 14.21 2.56 0.42
C LEU A 83 15.04 1.34 0.01
N ARG A 84 15.80 0.75 0.94
CA ARG A 84 16.58 -0.46 0.68
C ARG A 84 15.69 -1.66 0.30
N LEU A 85 14.62 -1.89 1.05
CA LEU A 85 13.65 -2.96 0.74
C LEU A 85 12.99 -2.74 -0.61
N PHE A 86 12.65 -1.49 -0.93
CA PHE A 86 12.01 -1.11 -2.17
C PHE A 86 12.92 -1.33 -3.38
N ILE A 87 14.18 -0.88 -3.33
CA ILE A 87 15.14 -1.07 -4.43
C ILE A 87 15.41 -2.56 -4.65
N ASP A 88 15.60 -3.33 -3.59
CA ASP A 88 15.79 -4.79 -3.68
C ASP A 88 14.56 -5.49 -4.27
N ARG A 89 13.35 -5.09 -3.87
CA ARG A 89 12.12 -5.66 -4.43
C ARG A 89 11.95 -5.29 -5.90
N ALA A 90 12.15 -4.02 -6.25
CA ALA A 90 11.98 -3.50 -7.59
C ALA A 90 13.00 -4.08 -8.58
N SER A 91 14.22 -4.38 -8.14
CA SER A 91 15.26 -4.99 -8.99
C SER A 91 14.98 -6.46 -9.32
N ARG A 92 14.30 -7.20 -8.44
CA ARG A 92 13.92 -8.62 -8.66
C ARG A 92 12.67 -8.80 -9.52
N MET A 93 12.04 -7.71 -9.96
CA MET A 93 10.83 -7.74 -10.79
C MET A 93 11.22 -7.74 -12.27
N ASP A 94 11.78 -8.83 -12.76
CA ASP A 94 12.31 -8.94 -14.14
C ASP A 94 11.22 -9.19 -15.22
N ALA A 95 9.96 -9.40 -14.84
CA ALA A 95 8.87 -9.70 -15.77
C ALA A 95 7.69 -8.72 -15.64
N PRO A 96 7.03 -8.34 -16.76
CA PRO A 96 5.75 -7.64 -16.71
C PRO A 96 4.74 -8.51 -15.97
N LEU A 97 4.20 -7.95 -14.87
CA LEU A 97 3.39 -8.71 -13.90
C LEU A 97 2.00 -9.06 -14.43
N LEU A 98 1.56 -8.47 -15.55
CA LEU A 98 0.27 -8.73 -16.20
C LEU A 98 0.36 -8.57 -17.73
N PRO A 99 -0.13 -9.54 -18.53
CA PRO A 99 -0.29 -9.34 -19.96
C PRO A 99 -1.43 -8.35 -20.23
N GLY A 100 -1.18 -7.34 -21.08
CA GLY A 100 -2.17 -6.35 -21.51
C GLY A 100 -2.30 -5.10 -20.63
N THR A 101 -1.49 -4.97 -19.58
CA THR A 101 -1.23 -3.67 -18.98
C THR A 101 -0.05 -3.05 -19.72
N ASP A 102 -0.28 -1.95 -20.43
CA ASP A 102 0.80 -1.08 -20.88
C ASP A 102 1.39 -0.41 -19.64
N THR A 103 2.09 -1.20 -18.82
CA THR A 103 2.75 -0.74 -17.60
C THR A 103 4.05 -0.09 -18.04
N ASP A 104 3.91 1.16 -18.46
CA ASP A 104 4.93 2.19 -18.37
C ASP A 104 5.62 2.18 -16.98
N ASP A 105 6.69 2.96 -16.84
CA ASP A 105 7.44 3.23 -15.60
C ASP A 105 6.55 3.47 -14.36
N TYR A 106 5.27 3.85 -14.54
CA TYR A 106 4.24 3.93 -13.51
C TYR A 106 3.95 2.60 -12.77
N GLY A 107 3.93 1.47 -13.46
CA GLY A 107 3.43 0.20 -12.92
C GLY A 107 4.37 -0.46 -11.91
N ARG A 108 5.68 -0.34 -12.13
CA ARG A 108 6.71 -1.01 -11.31
C ARG A 108 6.76 -0.47 -9.88
N PRO A 109 6.84 0.86 -9.62
CA PRO A 109 6.88 1.39 -8.25
C PRO A 109 5.63 1.10 -7.45
N VAL A 110 4.45 1.21 -8.07
CA VAL A 110 3.16 0.89 -7.41
C VAL A 110 3.13 -0.58 -7.02
N THR A 111 3.54 -1.47 -7.93
CA THR A 111 3.49 -2.90 -7.66
C THR A 111 4.52 -3.33 -6.62
N ALA A 112 5.76 -2.82 -6.69
CA ALA A 112 6.81 -3.11 -5.71
C ALA A 112 6.40 -2.68 -4.29
N SER A 113 5.90 -1.45 -4.15
CA SER A 113 5.46 -0.91 -2.86
C SER A 113 4.24 -1.66 -2.29
N LEU A 114 3.27 -2.04 -3.14
CA LEU A 114 2.12 -2.86 -2.74
C LEU A 114 2.56 -4.26 -2.26
N LEU A 115 3.48 -4.90 -2.99
CA LEU A 115 3.98 -6.23 -2.61
C LEU A 115 4.70 -6.18 -1.26
N LEU A 116 5.52 -5.15 -0.99
CA LEU A 116 6.15 -4.95 0.33
C LEU A 116 5.12 -4.75 1.44
N LEU A 117 4.04 -4.01 1.18
CA LEU A 117 2.96 -3.82 2.15
C LEU A 117 2.23 -5.14 2.43
N LEU A 118 1.98 -5.96 1.40
CA LEU A 118 1.34 -7.27 1.56
C LEU A 118 2.25 -8.28 2.28
N ASP A 119 3.55 -8.27 1.98
CA ASP A 119 4.51 -9.14 2.65
C ASP A 119 4.62 -8.77 4.14
N ALA A 120 4.65 -7.48 4.49
CA ALA A 120 4.54 -7.02 5.87
C ALA A 120 3.23 -7.49 6.53
N ALA A 121 2.09 -7.34 5.85
CA ALA A 121 0.80 -7.76 6.39
C ALA A 121 0.73 -9.27 6.68
N ARG A 122 1.38 -10.11 5.86
CA ARG A 122 1.43 -11.57 6.06
C ARG A 122 2.17 -11.99 7.33
N GLN A 123 3.14 -11.19 7.75
CA GLN A 123 3.95 -11.46 8.95
C GLN A 123 3.32 -10.90 10.24
N ARG A 124 2.17 -10.23 10.15
CA ARG A 124 1.49 -9.68 11.32
C ARG A 124 0.69 -10.74 12.05
N GLU A 125 0.75 -10.69 13.38
CA GLU A 125 -0.13 -11.48 14.24
C GLU A 125 -1.58 -11.00 14.14
N PRO A 126 -2.58 -11.91 14.01
CA PRO A 126 -2.43 -13.36 13.95
C PRO A 126 -1.88 -13.84 12.59
N ALA A 127 -0.74 -14.53 12.60
CA ALA A 127 -0.07 -14.92 11.37
C ALA A 127 -0.94 -15.86 10.52
N GLY A 128 -0.89 -15.69 9.20
CA GLY A 128 -1.62 -16.54 8.25
C GLY A 128 -3.05 -16.08 7.89
N LEU A 129 -3.54 -14.98 8.45
CA LEU A 129 -4.88 -14.44 8.14
C LEU A 129 -4.89 -13.38 7.02
N ALA A 130 -3.75 -12.72 6.75
CA ALA A 130 -3.70 -11.61 5.80
C ALA A 130 -4.12 -12.01 4.38
N THR A 131 -3.54 -13.08 3.82
CA THR A 131 -3.90 -13.49 2.45
C THR A 131 -5.33 -14.02 2.32
N PRO A 132 -5.86 -14.84 3.26
CA PRO A 132 -7.29 -15.19 3.28
C PRO A 132 -8.21 -13.98 3.35
N ALA A 133 -7.87 -12.98 4.18
CA ALA A 133 -8.65 -11.75 4.29
C ALA A 133 -8.63 -10.93 2.99
N VAL A 134 -7.47 -10.74 2.36
CA VAL A 134 -7.37 -10.05 1.07
C VAL A 134 -8.14 -10.78 -0.03
N ARG A 135 -8.07 -12.11 -0.07
CA ARG A 135 -8.85 -12.93 -1.02
C ARG A 135 -10.36 -12.76 -0.82
N LEU A 136 -10.82 -12.77 0.43
CA LEU A 136 -12.23 -12.53 0.74
C LEU A 136 -12.65 -11.12 0.34
N ALA A 137 -11.84 -10.10 0.67
CA ALA A 137 -12.10 -8.72 0.32
C ALA A 137 -12.18 -8.48 -1.19
N ALA A 138 -11.44 -9.25 -2.00
CA ALA A 138 -11.51 -9.19 -3.46
C ALA A 138 -12.87 -9.62 -4.04
N HIS A 139 -13.71 -10.32 -3.25
CA HIS A 139 -15.08 -10.67 -3.62
C HIS A 139 -16.13 -9.69 -3.08
N LEU A 140 -15.71 -8.68 -2.31
CA LEU A 140 -16.60 -7.66 -1.74
C LEU A 140 -16.62 -6.41 -2.61
N ASP A 141 -17.55 -5.51 -2.33
CA ASP A 141 -17.63 -4.20 -2.99
C ASP A 141 -16.33 -3.40 -2.73
N PRO A 142 -15.58 -3.01 -3.78
CA PRO A 142 -14.37 -2.21 -3.63
C PRO A 142 -14.64 -0.78 -3.14
N ALA A 143 -15.88 -0.26 -3.25
CA ALA A 143 -16.29 1.01 -2.66
C ALA A 143 -16.34 0.95 -1.12
N GLY A 144 -16.24 -0.25 -0.55
CA GLY A 144 -16.19 -0.48 0.88
C GLY A 144 -17.30 -1.41 1.35
N HIS A 145 -17.14 -1.89 2.58
CA HIS A 145 -18.07 -2.82 3.21
C HIS A 145 -18.09 -2.56 4.73
N PRO A 146 -19.21 -2.83 5.42
CA PRO A 146 -19.33 -2.55 6.84
C PRO A 146 -18.27 -3.28 7.66
N GLN A 147 -17.68 -2.60 8.64
CA GLN A 147 -16.66 -3.20 9.51
C GLN A 147 -17.19 -4.45 10.24
N GLN A 148 -18.47 -4.44 10.62
CA GLN A 148 -19.14 -5.53 11.34
C GLN A 148 -19.15 -6.84 10.55
N LEU A 149 -19.04 -6.79 9.22
CA LEU A 149 -18.94 -7.97 8.35
C LEU A 149 -17.78 -8.89 8.80
N TRP A 150 -16.64 -8.29 9.12
CA TRP A 150 -15.42 -9.00 9.51
C TRP A 150 -15.52 -9.72 10.87
N ALA A 151 -16.52 -9.36 11.69
CA ALA A 151 -16.80 -9.98 12.97
C ALA A 151 -17.91 -11.04 12.91
N THR A 152 -18.52 -11.28 11.74
CA THR A 152 -19.58 -12.28 11.59
C THR A 152 -19.01 -13.70 11.68
N ALA A 153 -19.82 -14.63 12.20
CA ALA A 153 -19.44 -16.04 12.32
C ALA A 153 -19.10 -16.71 10.97
N ALA A 154 -19.65 -16.21 9.85
CA ALA A 154 -19.33 -16.71 8.52
C ALA A 154 -17.91 -16.31 8.10
N VAL A 155 -17.54 -15.05 8.31
CA VAL A 155 -16.21 -14.54 7.96
C VAL A 155 -15.13 -15.13 8.85
N THR A 156 -15.35 -15.19 10.17
CA THR A 156 -14.36 -15.77 11.09
C THR A 156 -14.12 -17.26 10.78
N ARG A 157 -15.17 -18.04 10.55
CA ARG A 157 -15.05 -19.46 10.14
C ARG A 157 -14.30 -19.62 8.81
N TYR A 158 -14.56 -18.75 7.84
CA TYR A 158 -13.82 -18.77 6.57
C TYR A 158 -12.34 -18.47 6.78
N LEU A 159 -12.01 -17.45 7.57
CA LEU A 159 -10.62 -17.06 7.85
C LEU A 159 -9.86 -18.14 8.61
N ASP A 160 -10.49 -18.78 9.60
CA ASP A 160 -9.89 -19.90 10.34
C ASP A 160 -9.64 -21.11 9.43
N ALA A 161 -10.60 -21.46 8.58
CA ALA A 161 -10.49 -22.60 7.66
C ALA A 161 -9.43 -22.39 6.56
N HIS A 162 -9.16 -21.14 6.17
CA HIS A 162 -8.19 -20.81 5.12
C HIS A 162 -6.88 -20.24 5.65
N ARG A 163 -6.67 -20.27 6.98
CA ARG A 163 -5.44 -19.77 7.61
C ARG A 163 -4.23 -20.45 6.96
N THR A 164 -3.40 -19.66 6.30
CA THR A 164 -2.20 -20.20 5.66
C THR A 164 -1.15 -20.46 6.74
N PRO A 165 -0.54 -21.67 6.80
CA PRO A 165 0.58 -21.91 7.70
C PRO A 165 1.65 -20.85 7.48
N GLN A 166 2.20 -20.29 8.55
CA GLN A 166 3.35 -19.42 8.44
C GLN A 166 4.51 -20.26 7.89
N SER A 167 4.91 -20.01 6.65
CA SER A 167 6.22 -20.50 6.20
C SER A 167 7.26 -19.86 7.10
N ALA A 168 8.08 -20.68 7.76
CA ALA A 168 9.16 -20.19 8.61
C ALA A 168 9.95 -19.13 7.84
N PRO A 169 10.36 -18.02 8.49
CA PRO A 169 11.13 -17.00 7.82
C PRO A 169 12.40 -17.65 7.25
N VAL A 170 12.65 -17.45 5.95
CA VAL A 170 14.03 -17.54 5.43
C VAL A 170 14.80 -16.48 6.19
N THR A 171 15.58 -16.92 7.17
CA THR A 171 16.34 -16.06 8.08
C THR A 171 17.40 -15.29 7.30
N ALA A 172 17.09 -14.05 6.91
CA ALA A 172 18.07 -12.98 6.93
C ALA A 172 17.77 -12.20 8.22
N GLY A 173 18.55 -12.48 9.26
CA GLY A 173 18.21 -12.09 10.62
C GLY A 173 18.07 -10.59 10.79
N TRP A 174 16.93 -10.16 11.34
CA TRP A 174 16.77 -8.95 12.15
C TRP A 174 15.85 -9.31 13.31
N THR A 175 16.32 -9.10 14.53
CA THR A 175 15.54 -9.27 15.76
C THR A 175 14.63 -8.06 15.93
N SER A 176 13.32 -8.28 16.06
CA SER A 176 12.41 -7.23 16.55
C SER A 176 11.57 -7.78 17.69
N SER A 177 11.72 -7.14 18.86
CA SER A 177 10.85 -7.29 20.01
C SER A 177 9.83 -6.17 19.94
N VAL A 178 8.55 -6.47 19.69
CA VAL A 178 7.44 -5.55 20.04
C VAL A 178 6.21 -6.36 20.45
N ALA A 179 6.07 -6.60 21.74
CA ALA A 179 4.78 -6.72 22.39
C ALA A 179 4.24 -5.31 22.66
N SER A 180 2.91 -5.15 22.56
CA SER A 180 2.13 -3.91 22.76
C SER A 180 1.93 -3.04 21.51
N ARG A 181 1.11 -3.51 20.56
CA ARG A 181 0.83 -2.76 19.31
C ARG A 181 -0.64 -2.80 18.87
N TRP A 182 -1.60 -2.54 19.76
CA TRP A 182 -3.01 -2.42 19.33
C TRP A 182 -3.83 -1.41 20.14
N LYS A 183 -4.01 -0.19 19.60
CA LYS A 183 -5.15 0.69 19.92
C LYS A 183 -5.72 1.55 18.79
N TRP A 184 -5.22 1.51 17.55
CA TRP A 184 -5.50 2.62 16.61
C TRP A 184 -6.10 2.30 15.23
N VAL A 185 -6.66 1.10 15.01
CA VAL A 185 -7.46 0.80 13.79
C VAL A 185 -8.89 1.37 13.85
N GLN A 186 -9.16 2.38 14.70
CA GLN A 186 -10.51 2.97 14.87
C GLN A 186 -10.61 4.48 14.58
N ALA A 187 -9.54 5.16 14.16
CA ALA A 187 -9.60 6.60 13.91
C ALA A 187 -9.73 6.94 12.41
N GLY A 188 -10.94 6.81 11.86
CA GLY A 188 -11.55 7.87 11.04
C GLY A 188 -10.91 8.33 9.72
N TRP A 189 -10.39 7.45 8.86
CA TRP A 189 -9.93 7.84 7.51
C TRP A 189 -10.98 7.61 6.41
N TRP A 190 -12.17 8.20 6.57
CA TRP A 190 -13.15 8.44 5.48
C TRP A 190 -14.05 9.64 5.81
N ARG A 191 -13.47 10.81 6.09
CA ARG A 191 -14.17 12.10 5.98
C ARG A 191 -13.18 13.23 5.71
N ARG A 192 -12.99 13.56 4.44
CA ARG A 192 -13.46 14.81 3.82
C ARG A 192 -13.11 14.81 2.34
#